data_AF-A0A392MHX6-F1
#
_entry.id   AF-A0A392MHX6-F1
#
_cell.length_a   1.000
_cell.length_b   1.000
_cell.length_c   1.000
_cell.angle_alpha   90.00
_cell.angle_beta   90.00
_cell.angle_gamma   90.00
#
_symmetry.space_group_name_H-M   'P 1'
#
loop_
_entity.id
_entity.type
_entity.pdbx_description
1 polymer ?
#
loop_
_entity_poly.entity_id
_entity_poly.type
_entity_poly.pdbx_seq_one_letter_code
_entity_poly.pdbx_strand_id
1 'polypeptide(L)'
;QELVNSLEEKTKDQIPAHFTENEVISKLTEDKEHLKDQVKSLEQKVDETEKKYEECSRQSEDRMNQIIETESKMIELKTKLQKLEEKFSDLESENQIFRKQALLSSTSQRMTDKVAAIPAPVKTLNSAETVRRSHMERHQESVEALFKCVTKDLGFCEGKPVAAFTLYNCLLHWKSFEAEKTSIFDRLIQLIGSAIEVLHGITCNIFTGSG
;
A
#
# COMPACT_ATOMS: atom_id res chain seq x y z
N GLN A 1 20.48 5.49 91.94
CA GLN A 1 21.60 6.36 91.50
C GLN A 1 22.18 5.92 90.15
N GLU A 2 22.27 4.63 89.82
CA GLU A 2 22.78 4.16 88.51
C GLU A 2 21.85 4.41 87.31
N LEU A 3 20.53 4.49 87.51
CA LEU A 3 19.57 4.75 86.42
C LEU A 3 19.50 6.22 85.98
N VAL A 4 19.95 7.17 86.81
CA VAL A 4 20.00 8.60 86.48
C VAL A 4 21.26 8.91 85.67
N ASN A 5 22.39 8.30 86.02
CA ASN A 5 23.64 8.45 85.27
C ASN A 5 23.57 7.82 83.87
N SER A 6 22.78 6.74 83.70
CA SER A 6 22.54 6.13 82.38
C SER A 6 21.64 6.97 81.46
N LEU A 7 20.84 7.89 82.01
CA LEU A 7 20.01 8.81 81.24
C LEU A 7 20.78 10.09 80.84
N GLU A 8 21.76 10.49 81.65
CA GLU A 8 22.63 11.64 81.40
C GLU A 8 23.78 11.33 80.40
N GLU A 9 24.26 10.08 80.35
CA GLU A 9 25.22 9.61 79.33
C GLU A 9 24.58 9.38 77.96
N LYS A 10 23.28 9.08 77.91
CA LYS A 10 22.56 8.80 76.65
C LYS A 10 22.15 10.04 75.85
N THR A 11 22.53 11.23 76.31
CA THR A 11 22.12 12.50 75.68
C THR A 11 23.32 13.40 75.33
N LYS A 12 24.53 12.84 75.11
CA LYS A 12 25.69 13.69 74.78
C LYS A 12 26.63 13.28 73.66
N ASP A 13 26.48 12.13 73.02
CA ASP A 13 27.20 11.81 71.79
C ASP A 13 26.25 11.01 70.89
N GLN A 14 25.82 11.41 69.70
CA GLN A 14 26.56 12.08 68.63
C GLN A 14 25.55 12.72 67.66
N ILE A 15 25.12 13.95 67.95
CA ILE A 15 24.61 14.87 66.92
C ILE A 15 25.84 15.68 66.49
N PRO A 16 26.35 15.55 65.25
CA PRO A 16 27.45 16.39 64.78
C PRO A 16 26.97 17.85 64.66
N ALA A 17 27.02 18.59 65.76
CA ALA A 17 26.71 20.01 65.82
C ALA A 17 28.02 20.81 65.76
N HIS A 18 28.47 21.13 64.54
CA HIS A 18 29.06 22.43 64.26
C HIS A 18 29.07 22.71 62.75
N PHE A 19 27.88 22.80 62.15
CA PHE A 19 27.75 23.62 60.96
C PHE A 19 27.76 25.07 61.44
N THR A 20 28.77 25.86 61.05
CA THR A 20 28.71 27.31 61.31
C THR A 20 27.49 27.88 60.58
N GLU A 21 26.83 28.92 61.10
CA GLU A 21 25.72 29.59 60.40
C GLU A 21 26.09 29.93 58.95
N ASN A 22 27.36 30.31 58.71
CA ASN A 22 27.92 30.52 57.38
C ASN A 22 27.92 29.27 56.49
N GLU A 23 28.15 28.09 57.02
CA GLU A 23 28.18 26.84 56.26
C GLU A 23 26.77 26.39 55.86
N VAL A 24 25.77 26.65 56.73
CA VAL A 24 24.35 26.44 56.39
C VAL A 24 23.92 27.45 55.32
N ILE A 25 24.31 28.72 55.46
CA ILE A 25 24.04 29.77 54.47
C ILE A 25 24.70 29.43 53.13
N SER A 26 25.93 28.89 53.12
CA SER A 26 26.62 28.45 51.89
C SER A 26 25.83 27.36 51.17
N LYS A 27 25.47 26.28 51.89
CA LYS A 27 24.66 25.18 51.31
C LYS A 27 23.31 25.65 50.80
N LEU A 28 22.59 26.47 51.58
CA LEU A 28 21.32 27.04 51.14
C LEU A 28 21.46 27.93 49.90
N THR A 29 22.60 28.61 49.75
CA THR A 29 22.89 29.43 48.57
C THR A 29 23.20 28.56 47.35
N GLU A 30 23.99 27.50 47.53
CA GLU A 30 24.29 26.50 46.50
C GLU A 30 23.01 25.81 46.02
N ASP A 31 22.16 25.36 46.95
CA ASP A 31 20.87 24.73 46.64
C ASP A 31 19.93 25.69 45.89
N LYS A 32 19.93 26.98 46.27
CA LYS A 32 19.11 27.99 45.60
C LYS A 32 19.56 28.24 44.16
N GLU A 33 20.86 28.35 43.91
CA GLU A 33 21.37 28.51 42.55
C GLU A 33 21.15 27.24 41.72
N HIS A 34 21.36 26.05 42.30
CA HIS A 34 21.05 24.78 41.63
C HIS A 34 19.56 24.65 41.29
N LEU A 35 18.65 24.99 42.21
CA LEU A 35 17.21 24.98 41.94
C LEU A 35 16.84 25.96 40.83
N LYS A 36 17.47 27.14 40.79
CA LYS A 36 17.27 28.14 39.74
C LYS A 36 17.74 27.64 38.36
N ASP A 37 18.87 26.93 38.31
CA ASP A 37 19.34 26.28 37.09
C ASP A 37 18.40 25.16 36.64
N GLN A 38 17.88 24.35 37.57
CA GLN A 38 16.89 23.33 37.27
C GLN A 38 15.58 23.93 36.74
N VAL A 39 15.09 25.01 37.34
CA VAL A 39 13.90 25.73 36.87
C VAL A 39 14.11 26.23 35.44
N LYS A 40 15.24 26.90 35.17
CA LYS A 40 15.57 27.37 33.82
C LYS A 40 15.68 26.22 32.81
N SER A 41 16.27 25.10 33.22
CA SER A 41 16.37 23.89 32.40
C SER A 41 14.99 23.29 32.09
N LEU A 42 14.08 23.27 33.06
CA LEU A 42 12.72 22.79 32.89
C LEU A 42 11.87 23.73 32.03
N GLU A 43 11.97 25.04 32.22
CA GLU A 43 11.31 26.05 31.38
C GLU A 43 11.70 25.87 29.91
N GLN A 44 13.01 25.76 29.62
CA GLN A 44 13.47 25.50 28.26
C GLN A 44 12.92 24.19 27.68
N LYS A 45 12.88 23.12 28.49
CA LYS A 45 12.32 21.84 28.05
C LYS A 45 10.82 21.96 27.74
N VAL A 46 10.07 22.72 28.54
CA VAL A 46 8.65 22.97 28.30
C VAL A 46 8.47 23.65 26.94
N ASP A 47 9.18 24.75 26.69
CA ASP A 47 9.11 25.49 25.42
C ASP A 47 9.49 24.60 24.21
N GLU A 48 10.55 23.80 24.34
CA GLU A 48 10.97 22.87 23.30
C GLU A 48 9.94 21.76 23.04
N THR A 49 9.28 21.26 24.08
CA THR A 49 8.24 20.24 23.94
C THR A 49 6.95 20.80 23.36
N GLU A 50 6.56 22.02 23.74
CA GLU A 50 5.40 22.72 23.19
C GLU A 50 5.59 22.98 21.70
N LYS A 51 6.75 23.50 21.29
CA LYS A 51 7.08 23.70 19.88
C LYS A 51 7.08 22.41 19.07
N LYS A 52 7.60 21.31 19.62
CA LYS A 52 7.56 19.99 18.96
C LYS A 52 6.14 19.46 18.84
N TYR A 53 5.29 19.71 19.83
CA TYR A 53 3.89 19.33 19.81
C TYR A 53 3.12 20.10 18.74
N GLU A 54 3.28 21.42 18.66
CA GLU A 54 2.65 22.27 17.64
C GLU A 54 3.04 21.84 16.22
N GLU A 55 4.33 21.61 15.97
CA GLU A 55 4.80 21.15 14.66
C GLU A 55 4.28 19.75 14.30
N CYS A 56 4.22 18.83 15.28
CA CYS A 56 3.63 17.51 15.08
C CYS A 56 2.13 17.60 14.75
N SER A 57 1.39 18.45 15.47
CA SER A 57 -0.04 18.69 15.22
C SER A 57 -0.26 19.23 13.82
N ARG A 58 0.51 20.24 13.42
CA ARG A 58 0.46 20.83 12.08
C ARG A 58 0.71 19.80 10.98
N GLN A 59 1.76 18.98 11.12
CA GLN A 59 2.06 17.90 10.17
C GLN A 59 0.96 16.83 10.10
N SER A 60 0.32 16.53 11.23
CA SER A 60 -0.81 15.59 11.28
C SER A 60 -2.03 16.12 10.52
N GLU A 61 -2.35 17.41 10.69
CA GLU A 61 -3.44 18.09 9.97
C GLU A 61 -3.18 18.12 8.45
N ASP A 62 -1.97 18.47 8.02
CA ASP A 62 -1.58 18.47 6.61
C ASP A 62 -1.74 17.07 5.98
N ARG A 63 -1.31 16.01 6.69
CA ARG A 63 -1.48 14.62 6.24
C ARG A 63 -2.95 14.21 6.15
N MET A 64 -3.77 14.63 7.12
CA MET A 64 -5.21 14.37 7.11
C MET A 64 -5.87 15.01 5.88
N ASN A 65 -5.52 16.26 5.57
CA ASN A 65 -6.03 16.96 4.39
C ASN A 65 -5.65 16.25 3.08
N GLN A 66 -4.41 15.75 2.96
CA GLN A 66 -3.96 14.98 1.80
C GLN A 66 -4.72 13.64 1.63
N ILE A 67 -5.03 12.96 2.74
CA ILE A 67 -5.84 11.73 2.74
C ILE A 67 -7.24 12.04 2.22
N ILE A 68 -7.90 13.07 2.76
CA ILE A 68 -9.25 13.48 2.35
C ILE A 68 -9.30 13.85 0.86
N GLU A 69 -8.29 14.56 0.34
CA GLU A 69 -8.20 14.88 -1.09
C GLU A 69 -8.05 13.62 -1.96
N THR A 70 -7.22 12.68 -1.52
CA THR A 70 -6.98 11.42 -2.24
C THR A 70 -8.21 10.51 -2.22
N GLU A 71 -8.91 10.42 -1.09
CA GLU A 71 -10.18 9.70 -0.95
C GLU A 71 -11.26 10.30 -1.86
N SER A 72 -11.32 11.63 -1.95
CA SER A 72 -12.26 12.32 -2.84
C SER A 72 -12.01 11.95 -4.31
N LYS A 73 -10.74 11.95 -4.74
CA LYS A 73 -10.35 11.52 -6.10
C LYS A 73 -10.68 10.04 -6.35
N MET A 74 -10.47 9.17 -5.35
CA MET A 74 -10.83 7.76 -5.43
C MET A 74 -12.33 7.57 -5.62
N ILE A 75 -13.17 8.30 -4.88
CA ILE A 75 -14.63 8.24 -5.00
C ILE A 75 -15.07 8.71 -6.40
N GLU A 76 -14.48 9.79 -6.92
CA GLU A 76 -14.77 10.28 -8.27
C GLU A 76 -14.41 9.23 -9.34
N LEU A 77 -13.22 8.63 -9.26
CA LEU A 77 -12.78 7.59 -10.18
C LEU A 77 -13.69 6.35 -10.10
N LYS A 78 -14.06 5.92 -8.89
CA LYS A 78 -14.97 4.79 -8.68
C LYS A 78 -16.34 5.04 -9.33
N THR A 79 -16.86 6.26 -9.19
CA THR A 79 -18.13 6.66 -9.80
C THR A 79 -18.03 6.66 -11.34
N LYS A 80 -16.93 7.18 -11.90
CA LYS A 80 -16.69 7.14 -13.35
C LYS A 80 -16.55 5.71 -13.87
N LEU A 81 -15.90 4.82 -13.12
CA LEU A 81 -15.74 3.42 -13.47
C LEU A 81 -17.09 2.70 -13.52
N GLN A 82 -17.92 2.84 -12.47
CA GLN A 82 -19.26 2.24 -12.43
C GLN A 82 -20.11 2.68 -13.62
N LYS A 83 -20.11 3.97 -13.95
CA LYS A 83 -20.84 4.50 -15.11
C LYS A 83 -20.32 3.96 -16.45
N LEU A 84 -19.01 3.69 -16.54
CA LEU A 84 -18.42 3.09 -17.73
C LEU A 84 -18.76 1.59 -17.84
N GLU A 85 -18.77 0.87 -16.71
CA GLU A 85 -19.19 -0.53 -16.63
C GLU A 85 -20.67 -0.71 -17.05
N GLU A 86 -21.56 0.17 -16.58
CA GLU A 86 -22.96 0.20 -17.00
C GLU A 86 -23.09 0.36 -18.53
N LYS A 87 -22.41 1.38 -19.09
CA LYS A 87 -22.40 1.61 -20.55
C LYS A 87 -21.82 0.43 -21.33
N PHE A 88 -20.82 -0.26 -20.77
CA PHE A 88 -20.22 -1.43 -21.40
C PHE A 88 -21.21 -2.60 -21.43
N SER A 89 -21.93 -2.83 -20.33
CA SER A 89 -23.00 -3.83 -20.23
C SER A 89 -24.13 -3.54 -21.23
N ASP A 90 -24.55 -2.28 -21.34
CA ASP A 90 -25.58 -1.86 -22.31
C ASP A 90 -25.13 -2.20 -23.75
N LEU A 91 -23.91 -1.80 -24.13
CA LEU A 91 -23.36 -2.06 -25.46
C LEU A 91 -23.16 -3.56 -25.73
N GLU A 92 -22.74 -4.34 -24.73
CA GLU A 92 -22.62 -5.79 -24.86
C GLU A 92 -23.99 -6.43 -25.14
N SER A 93 -25.03 -5.98 -24.43
CA SER A 93 -26.40 -6.46 -24.65
C SER A 93 -26.92 -6.11 -26.05
N GLU A 94 -26.68 -4.88 -26.52
CA GLU A 94 -27.05 -4.44 -27.87
C GLU A 94 -26.31 -5.25 -28.94
N ASN A 95 -25.01 -5.52 -28.73
CA ASN A 95 -24.20 -6.36 -29.63
C ASN A 95 -24.75 -7.80 -29.71
N GLN A 96 -25.15 -8.38 -28.58
CA GLN A 96 -25.78 -9.70 -28.55
C GLN A 96 -27.10 -9.73 -29.32
N ILE A 97 -27.94 -8.69 -29.19
CA ILE A 97 -29.20 -8.57 -29.93
C ILE A 97 -28.92 -8.46 -31.43
N PHE A 98 -28.00 -7.60 -31.86
CA PHE A 98 -27.60 -7.46 -33.26
C PHE A 98 -27.12 -8.79 -33.87
N ARG A 99 -26.30 -9.55 -33.13
CA ARG A 99 -25.87 -10.89 -33.57
C ARG A 99 -27.04 -11.85 -33.73
N LYS A 100 -27.96 -11.89 -32.77
CA LYS A 100 -29.18 -12.73 -32.85
C LYS A 100 -30.04 -12.33 -34.04
N GLN A 101 -30.23 -11.03 -34.28
CA GLN A 101 -31.01 -10.51 -35.40
C GLN A 101 -30.35 -10.86 -36.75
N ALA A 102 -29.02 -10.75 -36.87
CA ALA A 102 -28.29 -11.14 -38.07
C ALA A 102 -28.42 -12.65 -38.39
N LEU A 103 -28.45 -13.50 -37.38
CA LEU A 103 -28.69 -14.95 -37.56
C LEU A 103 -30.11 -15.23 -38.07
N LEU A 104 -31.12 -14.54 -37.51
CA LEU A 104 -32.51 -14.69 -37.93
C LEU A 104 -32.77 -14.13 -39.34
N SER A 105 -32.18 -12.98 -39.69
CA SER A 105 -32.30 -12.40 -41.03
C SER A 105 -31.60 -13.26 -42.10
N SER A 106 -30.45 -13.86 -41.77
CA SER A 106 -29.75 -14.79 -42.69
C SER A 106 -30.53 -16.08 -42.99
N THR A 107 -31.42 -16.49 -42.07
CA THR A 107 -32.24 -17.69 -42.22
C THR A 107 -33.54 -17.38 -42.98
N SER A 108 -34.11 -16.19 -42.77
CA SER A 108 -35.29 -15.72 -43.49
C SER A 108 -35.05 -15.50 -45.00
N GLN A 109 -33.81 -15.25 -45.41
CA GLN A 109 -33.47 -14.92 -46.80
C GLN A 109 -33.20 -16.14 -47.70
N ARG A 110 -33.28 -17.38 -47.17
CA ARG A 110 -33.14 -18.62 -47.96
C ARG A 110 -34.47 -19.17 -48.51
N MET A 111 -35.60 -18.49 -48.25
CA MET A 111 -36.93 -19.00 -48.60
C MET A 111 -37.71 -18.16 -49.64
N THR A 112 -37.09 -17.16 -50.29
CA THR A 112 -37.74 -16.43 -51.40
C THR A 112 -36.82 -16.29 -52.61
N ASP A 113 -37.06 -17.23 -53.53
CA ASP A 113 -37.10 -17.14 -54.99
C ASP A 113 -35.87 -17.10 -55.89
N LYS A 114 -36.05 -17.87 -56.97
CA LYS A 114 -35.25 -18.04 -58.18
C LYS A 114 -35.14 -16.70 -58.96
N VAL A 115 -34.08 -16.65 -59.79
CA VAL A 115 -33.90 -15.88 -61.06
C VAL A 115 -32.99 -14.63 -61.02
N ALA A 116 -31.94 -14.73 -61.86
CA ALA A 116 -31.19 -13.72 -62.62
C ALA A 116 -30.10 -12.81 -61.96
N ALA A 117 -28.85 -13.13 -62.36
CA ALA A 117 -27.80 -12.27 -62.95
C ALA A 117 -27.20 -11.02 -62.20
N ILE A 118 -25.93 -11.18 -61.75
CA ILE A 118 -24.71 -10.30 -61.80
C ILE A 118 -24.77 -8.83 -61.28
N PRO A 119 -23.70 -8.20 -60.70
CA PRO A 119 -22.52 -8.68 -59.95
C PRO A 119 -22.49 -8.19 -58.48
N ALA A 120 -21.81 -8.93 -57.61
CA ALA A 120 -21.68 -8.61 -56.18
C ALA A 120 -20.71 -7.44 -55.90
N PRO A 121 -21.10 -6.42 -55.13
CA PRO A 121 -20.18 -5.62 -54.35
C PRO A 121 -20.09 -6.17 -52.91
N VAL A 122 -19.18 -5.58 -52.14
CA VAL A 122 -19.13 -5.56 -50.67
C VAL A 122 -18.18 -6.57 -50.01
N LYS A 123 -16.91 -6.16 -49.96
CA LYS A 123 -15.98 -6.47 -48.87
C LYS A 123 -16.55 -5.88 -47.56
N THR A 124 -17.25 -6.68 -46.76
CA THR A 124 -17.49 -6.38 -45.33
C THR A 124 -17.24 -7.64 -44.51
N LEU A 125 -16.01 -8.14 -44.56
CA LEU A 125 -15.49 -9.17 -43.68
C LEU A 125 -14.29 -8.58 -42.92
N ASN A 126 -14.52 -7.45 -42.24
CA ASN A 126 -13.41 -6.69 -41.65
C ASN A 126 -13.69 -6.27 -40.19
N SER A 127 -14.94 -6.37 -39.71
CA SER A 127 -15.33 -5.83 -38.39
C SER A 127 -15.28 -6.88 -37.25
N ALA A 128 -15.58 -8.14 -37.55
CA ALA A 128 -15.52 -9.22 -36.55
C ALA A 128 -14.08 -9.64 -36.20
N GLU A 129 -13.12 -9.44 -37.10
CA GLU A 129 -11.71 -9.73 -36.85
C GLU A 129 -10.99 -8.60 -36.12
N THR A 130 -11.35 -7.34 -36.37
CA THR A 130 -10.75 -6.18 -35.68
C THR A 130 -11.16 -6.08 -34.22
N VAL A 131 -12.40 -6.45 -33.87
CA VAL A 131 -12.88 -6.47 -32.47
C VAL A 131 -12.29 -7.66 -31.68
N ARG A 132 -12.14 -8.83 -32.31
CA ARG A 132 -11.43 -9.96 -31.66
C ARG A 132 -9.93 -9.67 -31.49
N ARG A 133 -9.32 -9.01 -32.46
CA ARG A 133 -7.91 -8.56 -32.38
C ARG A 133 -7.73 -7.53 -31.27
N SER A 134 -8.62 -6.53 -31.15
CA SER A 134 -8.53 -5.51 -30.10
C SER A 134 -8.78 -6.04 -28.68
N HIS A 135 -9.52 -7.14 -28.53
CA HIS A 135 -9.69 -7.80 -27.24
C HIS A 135 -8.43 -8.56 -26.83
N MET A 136 -7.84 -9.34 -27.75
CA MET A 136 -6.62 -10.11 -27.48
C MET A 136 -5.39 -9.20 -27.27
N GLU A 137 -5.29 -8.10 -28.01
CA GLU A 137 -4.20 -7.12 -27.91
C GLU A 137 -4.26 -6.34 -26.59
N ARG A 138 -5.45 -5.87 -26.17
CA ARG A 138 -5.64 -5.27 -24.84
C ARG A 138 -5.36 -6.24 -23.69
N HIS A 139 -5.68 -7.52 -23.89
CA HIS A 139 -5.37 -8.55 -22.90
C HIS A 139 -3.85 -8.76 -22.79
N GLN A 140 -3.13 -8.73 -23.91
CA GLN A 140 -1.67 -8.85 -23.93
C GLN A 140 -0.99 -7.65 -23.26
N GLU A 141 -1.42 -6.43 -23.56
CA GLU A 141 -0.92 -5.20 -22.91
C GLU A 141 -1.17 -5.21 -21.40
N SER A 142 -2.36 -5.64 -20.98
CA SER A 142 -2.73 -5.74 -19.55
C SER A 142 -1.88 -6.78 -18.82
N VAL A 143 -1.59 -7.91 -19.47
CA VAL A 143 -0.70 -8.93 -18.95
C VAL A 143 0.72 -8.38 -18.81
N GLU A 144 1.26 -7.72 -19.84
CA GLU A 144 2.60 -7.14 -19.76
C GLU A 144 2.73 -6.06 -18.68
N ALA A 145 1.71 -5.22 -18.51
CA ALA A 145 1.63 -4.25 -17.43
C ALA A 145 1.64 -4.92 -16.04
N LEU A 146 0.92 -6.03 -15.88
CA LEU A 146 0.94 -6.83 -14.65
C LEU A 146 2.34 -7.36 -14.35
N PHE A 147 2.99 -8.02 -15.31
CA PHE A 147 4.35 -8.54 -15.13
C PHE A 147 5.33 -7.41 -14.77
N LYS A 148 5.29 -6.29 -15.49
CA LYS A 148 6.13 -5.12 -15.18
C LYS A 148 5.90 -4.55 -13.78
N CYS A 149 4.67 -4.65 -13.25
CA CYS A 149 4.35 -4.24 -11.89
C CYS A 149 4.91 -5.24 -10.86
N VAL A 150 4.70 -6.52 -11.09
CA VAL A 150 5.05 -7.62 -10.18
C VAL A 150 6.56 -7.89 -10.13
N THR A 151 7.30 -7.60 -11.19
CA THR A 151 8.78 -7.67 -11.19
C THR A 151 9.41 -6.56 -10.34
N LYS A 152 8.66 -5.51 -9.98
CA LYS A 152 9.14 -4.51 -9.00
C LYS A 152 9.02 -5.08 -7.59
N ASP A 153 9.87 -4.60 -6.69
CA ASP A 153 9.74 -4.95 -5.27
C ASP A 153 8.49 -4.26 -4.69
N LEU A 154 7.40 -5.01 -4.62
CA LEU A 154 6.12 -4.57 -4.06
C LEU A 154 6.04 -4.75 -2.55
N GLY A 155 7.00 -5.46 -1.95
CA GLY A 155 7.09 -5.68 -0.51
C GLY A 155 5.87 -6.34 0.15
N PHE A 156 5.69 -6.04 1.43
CA PHE A 156 4.65 -6.59 2.30
C PHE A 156 3.81 -5.47 2.91
N CYS A 157 2.50 -5.67 2.97
CA CYS A 157 1.57 -4.83 3.71
C CYS A 157 0.94 -5.67 4.81
N GLU A 158 1.12 -5.30 6.09
CA GLU A 158 0.60 -6.06 7.24
C GLU A 158 1.04 -7.55 7.25
N GLY A 159 2.26 -7.84 6.79
CA GLY A 159 2.75 -9.21 6.66
C GLY A 159 2.19 -10.00 5.47
N LYS A 160 1.35 -9.37 4.62
CA LYS A 160 0.82 -9.98 3.39
C LYS A 160 1.67 -9.57 2.17
N PRO A 161 2.12 -10.53 1.33
CA PRO A 161 2.92 -10.24 0.15
C PRO A 161 2.08 -9.55 -0.92
N VAL A 162 2.32 -8.26 -1.17
CA VAL A 162 1.49 -7.44 -2.08
C VAL A 162 1.51 -8.02 -3.49
N ALA A 163 2.68 -8.46 -3.96
CA ALA A 163 2.85 -9.08 -5.27
C ALA A 163 1.93 -10.30 -5.49
N ALA A 164 1.82 -11.19 -4.50
CA ALA A 164 1.01 -12.39 -4.62
C ALA A 164 -0.49 -12.06 -4.67
N PHE A 165 -0.95 -11.10 -3.85
CA PHE A 165 -2.33 -10.63 -3.86
C PHE A 165 -2.69 -9.97 -5.19
N THR A 166 -1.81 -9.13 -5.74
CA THR A 166 -2.01 -8.50 -7.04
C THR A 166 -2.15 -9.54 -8.15
N LEU A 167 -1.25 -10.52 -8.20
CA LEU A 167 -1.32 -11.62 -9.17
C LEU A 167 -2.64 -12.37 -9.08
N TYR A 168 -3.02 -12.79 -7.87
CA TYR A 168 -4.26 -13.54 -7.64
C TYR A 168 -5.49 -12.76 -8.11
N ASN A 169 -5.61 -11.49 -7.73
CA ASN A 169 -6.75 -10.66 -8.08
C ASN A 169 -6.86 -10.44 -9.60
N CYS A 170 -5.74 -10.23 -10.29
CA CYS A 170 -5.74 -10.08 -11.75
C CYS A 170 -6.17 -11.37 -12.46
N LEU A 171 -5.65 -12.53 -12.02
CA LEU A 171 -6.03 -13.83 -12.57
C LEU A 171 -7.51 -14.14 -12.35
N LEU A 172 -8.04 -13.77 -11.18
CA LEU A 172 -9.45 -13.93 -10.85
C LEU A 172 -10.33 -13.05 -11.74
N HIS A 173 -9.98 -11.77 -11.89
CA HIS A 173 -10.72 -10.83 -12.74
C HIS A 173 -10.73 -11.26 -14.21
N TRP A 174 -9.62 -11.81 -14.71
CA TRP A 174 -9.54 -12.34 -16.07
C TRP A 174 -10.12 -13.75 -16.24
N LYS A 175 -10.69 -14.34 -15.18
CA LYS A 175 -11.21 -15.72 -15.17
C LYS A 175 -10.21 -16.74 -15.72
N SER A 176 -8.92 -16.52 -15.48
CA SER A 176 -7.85 -17.35 -16.06
C SER A 176 -7.86 -18.79 -15.57
N PHE A 177 -8.58 -19.06 -14.47
CA PHE A 177 -8.81 -20.40 -13.91
C PHE A 177 -9.88 -21.21 -14.65
N GLU A 178 -10.77 -20.57 -15.41
CA GLU A 178 -11.84 -21.27 -16.17
C GLU A 178 -11.35 -21.73 -17.56
N ALA A 179 -10.23 -21.18 -18.04
CA ALA A 179 -9.67 -21.51 -19.34
C ALA A 179 -8.79 -22.77 -19.26
N GLU A 180 -9.05 -23.73 -20.16
CA GLU A 180 -8.44 -25.07 -20.16
C GLU A 180 -6.90 -25.04 -20.25
N LYS A 181 -6.32 -24.00 -20.88
CA LYS A 181 -4.90 -23.64 -20.84
C LYS A 181 -4.73 -22.13 -20.99
N THR A 182 -3.97 -21.49 -20.10
CA THR A 182 -3.59 -20.07 -20.22
C THR A 182 -2.07 -19.91 -20.11
N SER A 183 -1.46 -19.29 -21.13
CA SER A 183 -0.03 -19.01 -21.19
C SER A 183 0.47 -18.08 -20.07
N ILE A 184 -0.46 -17.44 -19.35
CA ILE A 184 -0.17 -16.62 -18.18
C ILE A 184 0.50 -17.43 -17.07
N PHE A 185 0.05 -18.67 -16.83
CA PHE A 185 0.60 -19.51 -15.77
C PHE A 185 2.03 -19.92 -16.08
N ASP A 186 2.31 -20.35 -17.31
CA ASP A 186 3.67 -20.70 -17.75
C ASP A 186 4.63 -19.52 -17.57
N ARG A 187 4.18 -18.31 -17.92
CA ARG A 187 4.98 -17.09 -17.79
C ARG A 187 5.18 -16.68 -16.33
N LEU A 188 4.19 -16.89 -15.46
CA LEU A 188 4.32 -16.67 -14.01
C LEU A 188 5.30 -17.66 -13.37
N ILE A 189 5.23 -18.94 -13.76
CA ILE A 189 6.17 -19.97 -13.31
C ILE A 189 7.59 -19.59 -13.72
N GLN A 190 7.80 -19.17 -14.97
CA GLN A 190 9.10 -18.70 -15.44
C GLN A 190 9.59 -17.47 -14.66
N LEU A 191 8.72 -16.49 -14.43
CA LEU A 191 9.07 -15.28 -13.68
C LEU A 191 9.54 -15.62 -12.26
N ILE A 192 8.76 -16.42 -11.54
CA ILE A 192 9.05 -16.82 -10.16
C ILE A 192 10.31 -17.71 -10.13
N GLY A 193 10.42 -18.66 -11.04
CA GLY A 193 11.59 -19.53 -11.18
C GLY A 193 12.88 -18.73 -11.39
N SER A 194 12.86 -17.77 -12.34
CA SER A 194 14.00 -16.89 -12.61
C SER A 194 14.41 -16.06 -11.39
N ALA A 195 13.43 -15.51 -10.66
CA ALA A 195 13.69 -14.73 -9.45
C ALA A 195 14.30 -15.57 -8.32
N ILE A 196 13.83 -16.82 -8.17
CA ILE A 196 14.36 -17.78 -7.19
C ILE A 196 15.79 -18.20 -7.56
N GLU A 197 16.08 -18.45 -8.84
CA GLU A 197 17.42 -18.78 -9.31
C GLU A 197 18.42 -17.65 -9.06
N VAL A 198 18.03 -16.39 -9.30
CA VAL A 198 18.85 -15.22 -8.97
C VAL A 198 19.13 -15.16 -7.47
N LEU A 199 18.11 -15.38 -6.63
CA LEU A 199 18.28 -15.40 -5.17
C LEU A 199 19.21 -16.52 -4.71
N HIS A 200 19.08 -17.72 -5.28
CA HIS A 200 19.96 -18.86 -4.97
C HIS A 200 21.38 -18.67 -5.50
N GLY A 201 21.56 -18.08 -6.69
CA GLY A 201 22.87 -17.74 -7.24
C GLY A 201 23.62 -16.70 -6.39
N ILE A 202 22.91 -15.70 -5.88
CA ILE A 202 23.46 -14.72 -4.92
C ILE A 202 23.83 -15.40 -3.60
N THR A 203 22.95 -16.25 -3.07
CA THR A 203 23.18 -16.95 -1.80
C THR A 203 24.35 -17.95 -1.90
N CYS A 204 24.48 -18.62 -3.04
CA CYS A 204 25.60 -19.53 -3.31
C CYS A 204 26.92 -18.74 -3.44
N ASN A 205 26.95 -17.62 -4.17
CA ASN A 205 28.15 -16.77 -4.27
C ASN A 205 28.61 -16.19 -2.92
N ILE A 206 27.70 -15.91 -1.99
CA ILE A 206 28.05 -15.47 -0.63
C ILE A 206 28.65 -16.64 0.19
N PHE A 207 28.16 -17.87 0.03
CA PHE A 207 28.67 -19.05 0.73
C PHE A 207 29.91 -19.69 0.07
N THR A 208 30.12 -19.49 -1.23
CA THR A 208 31.27 -20.02 -1.98
C THR A 208 32.36 -18.97 -2.22
N GLY A 209 32.32 -17.83 -1.50
CA GLY A 209 33.41 -16.86 -1.40
C GLY A 209 34.68 -17.51 -0.86
N SER A 210 35.35 -18.25 -1.74
CA SER A 210 36.66 -18.82 -1.57
C SER A 210 37.69 -17.71 -1.86
N GLY A 211 38.56 -17.49 -0.87
CA GLY A 211 39.98 -17.09 -1.05
C GLY A 211 40.27 -15.81 -1.81
#